data_AF-A0A0D2HG83-F1
#
_entry.id   AF-A0A0D2HG83-F1
#
_cell.length_a   1.000
_cell.length_b   1.000
_cell.length_c   1.000
_cell.angle_alpha   90.00
_cell.angle_beta   90.00
_cell.angle_gamma   90.00
#
_symmetry.space_group_name_H-M   'P 1'
#
loop_
_entity.id
_entity.type
_entity.pdbx_description
1 polymer ?
#
loop_
_entity_poly.entity_id
_entity_poly.type
_entity_poly.pdbx_seq_one_letter_code
_entity_poly.pdbx_strand_id
1 'polypeptide(L)'
;MDMYLVWGSGRIFLKPIPRFILSPDFWRAHLRCQDGCDCSKGQKQCTTKTLRRIALGFLLTYAALLSHESDFVIAKDKGLLPKEGDLPKWADWRKFVKEILAPTVYKDIHRRFYYGELRLGRLNAIYVFYRFGYYMNQWPNYASFLRDQLGWLAATTIYIALVLTAMQVGLATDQLKANDQFMTASYGFSVLAIMGPLVGGITILLVLVVLVVINWKFEKVKSAKRFEHIEGKGGVQV
;
A
#
# COMPACT_ATOMS: atom_id res chain seq x y z
N MET A 1 -6.56 -3.54 15.08
CA MET A 1 -6.83 -3.91 13.67
C MET A 1 -5.76 -3.42 12.68
N ASP A 2 -4.78 -2.62 13.13
CA ASP A 2 -3.66 -2.12 12.30
C ASP A 2 -2.96 -3.20 11.47
N MET A 3 -2.43 -2.84 10.28
CA MET A 3 -1.73 -3.72 9.32
C MET A 3 -2.54 -4.80 8.60
N TYR A 4 -3.80 -5.04 9.00
CA TYR A 4 -4.60 -6.07 8.33
C TYR A 4 -4.83 -5.77 6.84
N LEU A 5 -4.53 -6.75 5.99
CA LEU A 5 -4.68 -6.70 4.54
C LEU A 5 -3.80 -5.60 3.90
N VAL A 6 -2.61 -5.40 4.46
CA VAL A 6 -1.62 -4.48 3.92
C VAL A 6 -0.56 -5.26 3.13
N TRP A 7 -0.28 -4.85 1.91
CA TRP A 7 0.76 -5.45 1.06
C TRP A 7 1.96 -4.51 0.93
N GLY A 8 3.17 -5.05 1.04
CA GLY A 8 4.41 -4.33 0.70
C GLY A 8 5.60 -5.27 0.61
N SER A 9 6.57 -4.92 -0.24
CA SER A 9 7.84 -5.66 -0.42
C SER A 9 7.66 -7.16 -0.70
N GLY A 10 6.66 -7.52 -1.52
CA GLY A 10 6.36 -8.91 -1.91
C GLY A 10 5.70 -9.75 -0.82
N ARG A 11 5.22 -9.14 0.27
CA ARG A 11 4.53 -9.81 1.37
C ARG A 11 3.20 -9.14 1.66
N ILE A 12 2.21 -9.94 2.06
CA ILE A 12 0.92 -9.47 2.57
C ILE A 12 0.80 -9.77 4.06
N PHE A 13 0.40 -8.77 4.84
CA PHE A 13 0.18 -8.89 6.28
C PHE A 13 -1.27 -9.31 6.54
N LEU A 14 -1.45 -10.57 6.93
CA LEU A 14 -2.74 -11.14 7.34
C LEU A 14 -2.70 -11.45 8.83
N LYS A 15 -3.79 -11.15 9.54
CA LYS A 15 -3.93 -11.47 10.97
C LYS A 15 -4.73 -12.73 11.16
N PRO A 16 -4.27 -13.70 11.97
CA PRO A 16 -5.00 -14.95 12.18
C PRO A 16 -6.41 -14.68 12.71
N ILE A 17 -7.36 -15.54 12.33
CA ILE A 17 -8.74 -15.47 12.82
C ILE A 17 -8.75 -15.88 14.30
N PRO A 18 -9.15 -15.00 15.22
CA PRO A 18 -9.28 -15.37 16.62
C PRO A 18 -10.43 -16.36 16.82
N ARG A 19 -10.21 -17.39 17.66
CA ARG A 19 -11.21 -18.43 17.96
C ARG A 19 -12.54 -17.86 18.45
N PHE A 20 -12.52 -16.80 19.24
CA PHE A 20 -13.72 -16.16 19.78
C PHE A 20 -14.64 -15.58 18.70
N ILE A 21 -14.10 -15.15 17.54
CA ILE A 21 -14.92 -14.63 16.45
C ILE A 21 -15.71 -15.76 15.76
N LEU A 22 -15.27 -17.01 15.87
CA LEU A 22 -15.95 -18.17 15.30
C LEU A 22 -17.02 -18.76 16.25
N SER A 23 -17.01 -18.38 17.53
CA SER A 23 -17.97 -18.88 18.53
C SER A 23 -19.28 -18.10 18.50
N PRO A 24 -20.45 -18.74 18.27
CA PRO A 24 -21.74 -18.04 18.27
C PRO A 24 -22.11 -17.48 19.66
N ASP A 25 -21.59 -18.05 20.74
CA ASP A 25 -21.82 -17.56 22.11
C ASP A 25 -21.18 -16.18 22.30
N PHE A 26 -19.97 -15.98 21.75
CA PHE A 26 -19.30 -14.69 21.78
C PHE A 26 -20.11 -13.61 21.04
N TRP A 27 -20.69 -13.95 19.89
CA TRP A 27 -21.55 -13.02 19.14
C TRP A 27 -22.79 -12.63 19.93
N ARG A 28 -23.44 -13.59 20.59
CA ARG A 28 -24.61 -13.33 21.44
C ARG A 28 -24.27 -12.46 22.65
N ALA A 29 -23.11 -12.69 23.27
CA ALA A 29 -22.70 -11.97 24.47
C ALA A 29 -22.14 -10.56 24.21
N HIS A 30 -21.37 -10.37 23.12
CA HIS A 30 -20.57 -9.14 22.92
C HIS A 30 -20.89 -8.36 21.65
N LEU A 31 -21.61 -8.95 20.68
CA LEU A 31 -21.86 -8.34 19.36
C LEU A 31 -23.37 -8.15 19.09
N ARG A 32 -24.23 -8.51 20.04
CA ARG A 32 -25.66 -8.21 20.02
C ARG A 32 -25.91 -6.90 20.75
N CYS A 33 -26.68 -6.00 20.14
CA CYS A 33 -27.14 -4.80 20.84
C CYS A 33 -28.10 -5.21 21.96
N GLN A 34 -27.95 -4.62 23.15
CA GLN A 34 -28.88 -4.84 24.26
C GLN A 34 -30.29 -4.36 23.90
N ASP A 35 -31.30 -5.01 24.47
CA ASP A 35 -32.70 -4.63 24.28
C ASP A 35 -32.91 -3.20 24.81
N GLY A 36 -33.37 -2.29 23.93
CA GLY A 36 -33.48 -0.84 24.20
C GLY A 36 -32.38 0.03 23.59
N CYS A 37 -31.39 -0.55 22.90
CA CYS A 37 -30.39 0.23 22.17
C CYS A 37 -30.99 0.90 20.92
N ASP A 38 -31.07 2.24 20.92
CA ASP A 38 -31.54 3.02 19.77
C ASP A 38 -30.50 3.02 18.64
N CYS A 39 -30.43 1.90 17.91
CA CYS A 39 -29.52 1.68 16.78
C CYS A 39 -29.92 2.49 15.52
N SER A 40 -31.00 3.27 15.62
CA SER A 40 -31.58 4.09 14.55
C SER A 40 -30.90 5.47 14.44
N LYS A 41 -30.49 6.07 15.56
CA LYS A 41 -29.99 7.47 15.63
C LYS A 41 -28.54 7.71 15.14
N GLY A 42 -28.01 6.83 14.31
CA GLY A 42 -26.72 7.06 13.64
C GLY A 42 -25.50 6.55 14.42
N GLN A 43 -24.44 6.30 13.68
CA GLN A 43 -23.26 5.48 14.02
C GLN A 43 -22.48 5.86 15.30
N LYS A 44 -22.80 6.97 15.98
CA LYS A 44 -22.01 7.47 17.12
C LYS A 44 -22.36 6.88 18.49
N GLN A 45 -23.54 6.27 18.68
CA GLN A 45 -23.98 5.82 20.02
C GLN A 45 -23.92 4.31 20.28
N CYS A 46 -23.91 3.45 19.25
CA CYS A 46 -23.80 2.00 19.46
C CYS A 46 -22.41 1.48 19.08
N THR A 47 -21.51 1.44 20.06
CA THR A 47 -20.17 0.85 19.93
C THR A 47 -20.25 -0.62 19.51
N THR A 48 -21.23 -1.36 20.03
CA THR A 48 -21.49 -2.78 19.72
C THR A 48 -21.83 -3.00 18.25
N LYS A 49 -22.64 -2.12 17.64
CA LYS A 49 -22.95 -2.16 16.20
C LYS A 49 -21.68 -1.95 15.39
N THR A 50 -20.84 -0.97 15.75
CA THR A 50 -19.56 -0.72 15.07
C THR A 50 -18.61 -1.92 15.18
N LEU A 51 -18.50 -2.54 16.35
CA LEU A 51 -17.70 -3.76 16.57
C LEU A 51 -18.19 -4.92 15.73
N ARG A 52 -19.51 -5.15 15.68
CA ARG A 52 -20.14 -6.17 14.83
C ARG A 52 -19.81 -5.94 13.35
N ARG A 53 -19.91 -4.70 12.87
CA ARG A 53 -19.57 -4.32 11.49
C ARG A 53 -18.10 -4.55 11.15
N ILE A 54 -17.21 -4.35 12.12
CA ILE A 54 -15.77 -4.64 11.97
C ILE A 54 -15.53 -6.16 11.91
N ALA A 55 -16.16 -6.93 12.78
CA ALA A 55 -16.04 -8.39 12.80
C ALA A 55 -16.57 -9.03 11.51
N LEU A 56 -17.74 -8.59 11.03
CA LEU A 56 -18.31 -9.03 9.75
C LEU A 56 -17.41 -8.69 8.56
N GLY A 57 -16.88 -7.45 8.50
CA GLY A 57 -15.96 -7.06 7.43
C GLY A 57 -14.66 -7.87 7.42
N PHE A 58 -14.14 -8.21 8.61
CA PHE A 58 -12.98 -9.07 8.75
C PHE A 58 -13.26 -10.49 8.27
N LEU A 59 -14.38 -11.08 8.68
CA LEU A 59 -14.79 -12.43 8.25
C LEU A 59 -15.09 -12.49 6.76
N LEU A 60 -15.73 -11.47 6.19
CA LEU A 60 -15.98 -11.41 4.75
C LEU A 60 -14.69 -11.40 3.94
N THR A 61 -13.67 -10.69 4.43
CA THR A 61 -12.35 -10.69 3.80
C THR A 61 -11.78 -12.11 3.76
N TYR A 62 -11.92 -12.86 4.85
CA TYR A 62 -11.49 -14.26 4.92
C TYR A 62 -12.35 -15.19 4.05
N ALA A 63 -13.65 -14.94 3.95
CA ALA A 63 -14.52 -15.67 3.02
C ALA A 63 -14.09 -15.47 1.56
N ALA A 64 -13.64 -14.26 1.20
CA ALA A 64 -13.10 -13.97 -0.13
C ALA A 64 -11.69 -14.54 -0.34
N LEU A 65 -10.85 -14.57 0.70
CA LEU A 65 -9.49 -15.13 0.65
C LEU A 65 -9.47 -16.66 0.60
N LEU A 66 -10.46 -17.31 1.21
CA LEU A 66 -10.58 -18.76 1.34
C LEU A 66 -11.72 -19.29 0.46
N SER A 67 -11.70 -18.95 -0.83
CA SER A 67 -12.72 -19.36 -1.79
C SER A 67 -12.55 -20.81 -2.25
N HIS A 68 -11.32 -21.32 -2.25
CA HIS A 68 -11.01 -22.71 -2.60
C HIS A 68 -10.48 -23.52 -1.42
N GLU A 69 -10.61 -24.85 -1.54
CA GLU A 69 -10.11 -25.79 -0.54
C GLU A 69 -8.58 -25.74 -0.44
N SER A 70 -7.88 -25.52 -1.56
CA SER A 70 -6.43 -25.28 -1.55
C SER A 70 -6.04 -24.10 -0.66
N ASP A 71 -6.77 -22.99 -0.76
CA ASP A 71 -6.50 -21.78 0.01
C ASP A 71 -6.76 -22.02 1.50
N PHE A 72 -7.80 -22.80 1.80
CA PHE A 72 -8.13 -23.22 3.16
C PHE A 72 -7.01 -24.06 3.79
N VAL A 73 -6.44 -25.02 3.05
CA VAL A 73 -5.30 -25.81 3.51
C VAL A 73 -4.07 -24.93 3.73
N ILE A 74 -3.75 -24.03 2.79
CA ILE A 74 -2.63 -23.09 2.92
C ILE A 74 -2.81 -22.18 4.14
N ALA A 75 -4.02 -21.67 4.36
CA ALA A 75 -4.31 -20.82 5.50
C ALA A 75 -4.20 -21.56 6.83
N LYS A 76 -4.59 -22.84 6.85
CA LYS A 76 -4.35 -23.72 7.99
C LYS A 76 -2.85 -23.88 8.21
N ASP A 77 -2.07 -24.22 7.18
CA ASP A 77 -0.62 -24.44 7.29
C ASP A 77 0.12 -23.19 7.79
N LYS A 78 -0.28 -22.01 7.31
CA LYS A 78 0.27 -20.71 7.75
C LYS A 78 -0.23 -20.25 9.12
N GLY A 79 -1.12 -21.00 9.77
CA GLY A 79 -1.66 -20.68 11.10
C GLY A 79 -2.62 -19.49 11.11
N LEU A 80 -3.20 -19.13 9.96
CA LEU A 80 -4.24 -18.11 9.87
C LEU A 80 -5.57 -18.61 10.42
N LEU A 81 -5.82 -19.91 10.27
CA LEU A 81 -6.89 -20.63 10.93
C LEU A 81 -6.31 -21.36 12.13
N PRO A 82 -7.06 -21.45 13.26
CA PRO A 82 -6.58 -22.25 14.38
C PRO A 82 -6.39 -23.72 13.95
N LYS A 83 -5.37 -24.40 14.48
CA LYS A 83 -4.92 -25.73 14.00
C LYS A 83 -5.43 -26.91 14.83
N GLU A 84 -6.04 -26.70 16.00
CA GLU A 84 -6.05 -27.68 17.08
C GLU A 84 -7.45 -28.09 17.58
N GLY A 85 -7.72 -29.40 17.55
CA GLY A 85 -8.82 -30.08 18.26
C GLY A 85 -10.16 -30.10 17.53
N ASP A 86 -10.78 -28.94 17.34
CA ASP A 86 -12.17 -28.81 16.89
C ASP A 86 -12.34 -27.65 15.90
N LEU A 87 -11.67 -27.74 14.75
CA LEU A 87 -11.71 -26.68 13.73
C LEU A 87 -12.37 -27.12 12.43
N PRO A 88 -13.05 -26.17 11.76
CA PRO A 88 -14.06 -26.48 10.76
C PRO A 88 -13.43 -27.28 9.63
N LYS A 89 -14.07 -28.39 9.26
CA LYS A 89 -13.77 -29.01 7.97
C LYS A 89 -14.11 -28.00 6.88
N TRP A 90 -13.59 -28.20 5.67
CA TRP A 90 -13.97 -27.38 4.52
C TRP A 90 -15.50 -27.27 4.36
N ALA A 91 -16.23 -28.36 4.66
CA ALA A 91 -17.69 -28.37 4.68
C ALA A 91 -18.32 -27.39 5.68
N ASP A 92 -17.76 -27.28 6.89
CA ASP A 92 -18.25 -26.40 7.95
C ASP A 92 -17.91 -24.94 7.63
N TRP A 93 -16.72 -24.70 7.06
CA TRP A 93 -16.33 -23.39 6.55
C TRP A 93 -17.30 -22.90 5.46
N ARG A 94 -17.68 -23.75 4.50
CA ARG A 94 -18.66 -23.37 3.47
C ARG A 94 -20.04 -23.05 4.05
N LYS A 95 -20.48 -23.79 5.08
CA LYS A 95 -21.75 -23.50 5.77
C LYS A 95 -21.68 -22.15 6.49
N PHE A 96 -20.61 -21.91 7.21
CA PHE A 96 -20.34 -20.65 7.91
C PHE A 96 -20.27 -19.46 6.94
N VAL A 97 -19.55 -19.60 5.82
CA VAL A 97 -19.50 -18.58 4.78
C VAL A 97 -20.88 -18.32 4.21
N LYS A 98 -21.70 -19.35 3.94
CA LYS A 98 -23.09 -19.15 3.48
C LYS A 98 -23.94 -18.37 4.48
N GLU A 99 -23.79 -18.63 5.78
CA GLU A 99 -24.50 -17.90 6.83
C GLU A 99 -24.06 -16.42 6.90
N ILE A 100 -22.77 -16.16 6.72
CA ILE A 100 -22.19 -14.81 6.72
C ILE A 100 -22.46 -14.06 5.41
N LEU A 101 -22.58 -14.75 4.28
CA LEU A 101 -22.82 -14.12 2.98
C LEU A 101 -24.30 -13.81 2.73
N ALA A 102 -25.15 -13.95 3.75
CA ALA A 102 -26.55 -13.58 3.69
C ALA A 102 -26.73 -12.16 3.09
N PRO A 103 -27.78 -11.93 2.28
CA PRO A 103 -27.86 -10.80 1.34
C PRO A 103 -27.79 -9.40 1.96
N THR A 104 -27.86 -9.27 3.28
CA THR A 104 -27.80 -8.00 4.01
C THR A 104 -26.40 -7.57 4.42
N VAL A 105 -25.38 -8.42 4.29
CA VAL A 105 -24.08 -8.18 4.95
C VAL A 105 -23.36 -6.96 4.43
N TYR A 106 -23.46 -6.64 3.14
CA TYR A 106 -22.81 -5.44 2.57
C TYR A 106 -23.27 -4.12 3.21
N LYS A 107 -24.50 -4.03 3.75
CA LYS A 107 -25.02 -2.82 4.43
C LYS A 107 -24.40 -2.62 5.82
N ASP A 108 -23.87 -3.69 6.41
CA ASP A 108 -23.31 -3.70 7.76
C ASP A 108 -21.79 -3.96 7.78
N ILE A 109 -21.08 -3.55 6.73
CA ILE A 109 -19.61 -3.62 6.72
C ILE A 109 -19.04 -2.27 7.17
N HIS A 110 -18.00 -2.34 8.01
CA HIS A 110 -17.26 -1.14 8.40
C HIS A 110 -16.48 -0.56 7.21
N ARG A 111 -16.49 0.78 7.07
CA ARG A 111 -15.95 1.52 5.91
C ARG A 111 -14.52 1.12 5.49
N ARG A 112 -13.70 0.70 6.47
CA ARG A 112 -12.33 0.23 6.25
C ARG A 112 -12.23 -0.96 5.28
N PHE A 113 -13.17 -1.91 5.33
CA PHE A 113 -13.06 -3.15 4.56
C PHE A 113 -13.48 -2.99 3.09
N TYR A 114 -14.08 -1.86 2.70
CA TYR A 114 -14.35 -1.56 1.29
C TYR A 114 -13.09 -1.40 0.45
N TYR A 115 -11.98 -1.00 1.07
CA TYR A 115 -10.73 -0.75 0.38
C TYR A 115 -9.94 -2.01 0.07
N GLY A 116 -10.32 -3.17 0.63
CA GLY A 116 -9.59 -4.42 0.43
C GLY A 116 -8.12 -4.26 0.78
N GLU A 117 -7.24 -4.72 -0.11
CA GLU A 117 -5.80 -4.63 0.09
C GLU A 117 -5.26 -3.20 -0.03
N LEU A 118 -4.52 -2.77 0.99
CA LEU A 118 -3.84 -1.48 0.99
C LEU A 118 -2.36 -1.67 0.71
N ARG A 119 -1.84 -0.93 -0.28
CA ARG A 119 -0.40 -0.88 -0.55
C ARG A 119 0.29 -0.03 0.51
N LEU A 120 1.22 -0.62 1.26
CA LEU A 120 1.93 0.04 2.36
C LEU A 120 2.72 1.27 1.88
N GLY A 121 3.30 1.23 0.68
CA GLY A 121 3.97 2.40 0.09
C GLY A 121 3.04 3.62 -0.04
N ARG A 122 1.77 3.42 -0.41
CA ARG A 122 0.78 4.51 -0.50
C ARG A 122 0.36 5.00 0.87
N LEU A 123 0.18 4.08 1.81
CA LEU A 123 -0.17 4.39 3.19
C LEU A 123 0.93 5.19 3.90
N ASN A 124 2.19 4.82 3.63
CA ASN A 124 3.35 5.51 4.17
C ASN A 124 3.49 6.92 3.57
N ALA A 125 3.27 7.09 2.27
CA ALA A 125 3.24 8.40 1.63
C ALA A 125 2.19 9.32 2.27
N ILE A 126 0.96 8.83 2.48
CA ILE A 126 -0.10 9.62 3.16
C ILE A 126 0.34 10.03 4.56
N TYR A 127 0.96 9.13 5.32
CA TYR A 127 1.43 9.41 6.67
C TYR A 127 2.55 10.46 6.71
N VAL A 128 3.45 10.43 5.72
CA VAL A 128 4.50 11.44 5.57
C VAL A 128 3.88 12.81 5.29
N PHE A 129 2.95 12.90 4.34
CA PHE A 129 2.33 14.18 3.96
C PHE A 129 1.39 14.74 5.02
N TYR A 130 0.68 13.89 5.77
CA TYR A 130 -0.36 14.33 6.70
C TYR A 130 0.12 14.43 8.15
N ARG A 131 1.07 13.59 8.56
CA ARG A 131 1.46 13.44 9.97
C ARG A 131 2.97 13.49 10.20
N PHE A 132 3.76 13.87 9.17
CA PHE A 132 5.22 13.93 9.23
C PHE A 132 5.84 12.69 9.88
N GLY A 133 5.32 11.51 9.54
CA GLY A 133 5.76 10.24 10.10
C GLY A 133 5.51 9.08 9.15
N TYR A 134 5.86 7.87 9.59
CA TYR A 134 5.68 6.65 8.80
C TYR A 134 4.63 5.75 9.46
N TYR A 135 3.70 5.20 8.68
CA TYR A 135 2.72 4.23 9.20
C TYR A 135 3.42 2.94 9.65
N MET A 136 4.44 2.53 8.90
CA MET A 136 5.40 1.51 9.30
C MET A 136 6.66 1.72 8.50
N ASN A 137 7.80 1.70 9.19
CA ASN A 137 9.08 1.90 8.56
C ASN A 137 9.45 0.64 7.76
N GLN A 138 9.00 0.62 6.50
CA GLN A 138 9.17 -0.51 5.60
C GLN A 138 10.46 -0.44 4.78
N TRP A 139 11.33 0.53 5.08
CA TRP A 139 12.55 0.79 4.33
C TRP A 139 13.79 0.28 5.08
N PRO A 140 14.11 -1.02 5.00
CA PRO A 140 15.49 -1.42 5.18
C PRO A 140 16.34 -1.07 3.95
N ASN A 141 15.76 -1.03 2.74
CA ASN A 141 16.52 -0.97 1.49
C ASN A 141 16.06 0.18 0.57
N TYR A 142 16.26 1.43 0.99
CA TYR A 142 16.37 2.53 0.01
C TYR A 142 17.55 2.33 -0.93
N ALA A 143 18.56 1.60 -0.44
CA ALA A 143 19.71 1.16 -1.19
C ALA A 143 19.36 0.46 -2.50
N SER A 144 18.31 -0.37 -2.63
CA SER A 144 18.08 -1.09 -3.90
C SER A 144 17.48 -0.20 -4.99
N PHE A 145 16.49 0.62 -4.65
CA PHE A 145 15.90 1.58 -5.60
C PHE A 145 16.92 2.65 -6.00
N LEU A 146 17.69 3.15 -5.02
CA LEU A 146 18.78 4.07 -5.29
C LEU A 146 19.91 3.39 -6.06
N ARG A 147 20.24 2.12 -5.82
CA ARG A 147 21.34 1.43 -6.51
C ARG A 147 21.03 1.14 -7.97
N ASP A 148 19.78 0.77 -8.29
CA ASP A 148 19.39 0.53 -9.69
C ASP A 148 19.33 1.85 -10.47
N GLN A 149 18.77 2.91 -9.87
CA GLN A 149 18.63 4.21 -10.55
C GLN A 149 19.90 5.06 -10.51
N LEU A 150 20.65 5.05 -9.40
CA LEU A 150 21.96 5.71 -9.28
C LEU A 150 23.07 4.90 -9.94
N GLY A 151 22.90 3.61 -10.22
CA GLY A 151 23.91 2.80 -10.89
C GLY A 151 24.29 3.39 -12.25
N TRP A 152 23.28 3.76 -13.05
CA TRP A 152 23.49 4.41 -14.34
C TRP A 152 24.03 5.85 -14.19
N LEU A 153 23.53 6.61 -13.21
CA LEU A 153 24.03 7.97 -12.93
C LEU A 153 25.50 7.94 -12.49
N ALA A 154 25.88 7.03 -11.58
CA ALA A 154 27.24 6.85 -11.09
C ALA A 154 28.18 6.41 -12.21
N ALA A 155 27.77 5.45 -13.05
CA ALA A 155 28.56 5.04 -14.22
C ALA A 155 28.78 6.22 -15.18
N THR A 156 27.76 7.03 -15.42
CA THR A 156 27.84 8.23 -16.26
C THR A 156 28.75 9.29 -15.63
N THR A 157 28.65 9.53 -14.32
CA THR A 157 29.53 10.45 -13.59
C THR A 157 30.98 10.00 -13.61
N ILE A 158 31.25 8.71 -13.42
CA ILE A 158 32.61 8.14 -13.51
C ILE A 158 33.19 8.32 -14.91
N TYR A 159 32.41 8.04 -15.95
CA TYR A 159 32.84 8.26 -17.33
C TYR A 159 33.13 9.74 -17.62
N ILE A 160 32.25 10.65 -17.18
CA ILE A 160 32.45 12.10 -17.31
C ILE A 160 33.72 12.55 -16.57
N ALA A 161 33.93 12.08 -15.34
CA ALA A 161 35.13 12.40 -14.57
C ALA A 161 36.41 11.93 -15.28
N LEU A 162 36.41 10.72 -15.86
CA LEU A 162 37.52 10.21 -16.67
C LEU A 162 37.83 11.12 -17.86
N VAL A 163 36.80 11.53 -18.62
CA VAL A 163 37.00 12.45 -19.76
C VAL A 163 37.52 13.81 -19.29
N LEU A 164 37.01 14.35 -18.17
CA LEU A 164 37.51 15.60 -17.60
C LEU A 164 38.98 15.49 -17.17
N THR A 165 39.40 14.37 -16.58
CA THR A 165 40.81 14.16 -16.22
C THR A 165 41.71 14.08 -17.44
N ALA A 166 41.29 13.40 -18.51
CA ALA A 166 42.03 13.37 -19.77
C ALA A 166 42.14 14.77 -20.41
N MET A 167 41.08 15.58 -20.27
CA MET A 167 41.06 16.96 -20.74
C MET A 167 41.98 17.89 -19.93
N GLN A 168 42.05 17.70 -18.61
CA GLN A 168 43.02 18.39 -17.75
C GLN A 168 44.46 18.11 -18.17
N VAL A 169 44.77 16.86 -18.53
CA VAL A 169 46.10 16.48 -19.06
C VAL A 169 46.38 17.14 -20.42
N GLY A 170 45.36 17.24 -21.30
CA GLY A 170 45.48 17.94 -22.57
C GLY A 170 45.75 19.44 -22.43
N LEU A 171 45.03 20.11 -21.53
CA LEU A 171 45.22 21.55 -21.23
C LEU A 171 46.56 21.87 -20.55
N ALA A 172 47.20 20.87 -19.93
CA ALA A 172 48.53 21.00 -19.34
C ALA A 172 49.67 20.96 -20.38
N THR A 173 49.38 20.63 -21.65
CA THR A 173 50.37 20.59 -22.73
C THR A 173 50.39 21.91 -23.49
N ASP A 174 51.57 22.52 -23.66
CA ASP A 174 51.72 23.85 -24.29
C ASP A 174 51.19 23.92 -25.73
N GLN A 175 51.21 22.80 -26.47
CA GLN A 175 50.69 22.72 -27.84
C GLN A 175 49.15 22.86 -27.93
N LEU A 176 48.42 22.32 -26.95
CA LEU A 176 46.95 22.34 -26.94
C LEU A 176 46.39 23.53 -26.15
N LYS A 177 47.12 23.99 -25.13
CA LYS A 177 46.80 25.18 -24.36
C LYS A 177 46.79 26.46 -25.20
N ALA A 178 47.66 26.53 -26.22
CA ALA A 178 47.75 27.67 -27.12
C ALA A 178 46.63 27.71 -28.18
N ASN A 179 45.78 26.67 -28.28
CA ASN A 179 44.70 26.61 -29.25
C ASN A 179 43.35 27.05 -28.64
N ASP A 180 42.85 28.20 -29.08
CA ASP A 180 41.64 28.85 -28.56
C ASP A 180 40.36 28.01 -28.77
N GLN A 181 40.34 27.18 -29.83
CA GLN A 181 39.24 26.25 -30.09
C GLN A 181 39.18 25.12 -29.05
N PHE A 182 40.34 24.64 -28.59
CA PHE A 182 40.44 23.57 -27.60
C PHE A 182 40.07 24.08 -26.20
N MET A 183 40.47 25.30 -25.86
CA MET A 183 40.07 26.02 -24.64
C MET A 183 38.55 26.18 -24.56
N THR A 184 37.90 26.65 -25.64
CA THR A 184 36.45 26.87 -25.68
C THR A 184 35.67 25.55 -25.58
N ALA A 185 36.11 24.50 -26.29
CA ALA A 185 35.51 23.17 -26.19
C ALA A 185 35.66 22.58 -24.77
N SER A 186 36.79 22.81 -24.12
CA SER A 186 37.05 22.34 -22.75
C SER A 186 36.19 23.01 -21.70
N TYR A 187 35.98 24.32 -21.84
CA TYR A 187 35.06 25.05 -20.98
C TYR A 187 33.62 24.57 -21.15
N GLY A 188 33.14 24.46 -22.40
CA GLY A 188 31.78 23.99 -22.69
C GLY A 188 31.50 22.58 -22.16
N PHE A 189 32.45 21.65 -22.34
CA PHE A 189 32.33 20.29 -21.85
C PHE A 189 32.32 20.23 -20.31
N SER A 190 33.15 21.04 -19.64
CA SER A 190 33.19 21.12 -18.17
C SER A 190 31.87 21.65 -17.59
N VAL A 191 31.27 22.67 -18.21
CA VAL A 191 29.97 23.20 -17.80
C VAL A 191 28.86 22.16 -17.99
N LEU A 192 28.83 21.45 -19.11
CA LEU A 192 27.86 20.39 -19.38
C LEU A 192 28.02 19.20 -18.41
N ALA A 193 29.25 18.84 -18.06
CA ALA A 193 29.57 17.78 -17.11
C ALA A 193 29.04 18.05 -15.70
N ILE A 194 29.03 19.32 -15.27
CA ILE A 194 28.52 19.74 -13.96
C ILE A 194 27.00 19.92 -14.00
N MET A 195 26.48 20.61 -15.01
CA MET A 195 25.06 20.95 -15.10
C MET A 195 24.19 19.75 -15.53
N GLY A 196 24.71 18.84 -16.34
CA GLY A 196 23.98 17.69 -16.87
C GLY A 196 23.39 16.78 -15.78
N PRO A 197 24.20 16.25 -14.84
CA PRO A 197 23.71 15.43 -13.74
C PRO A 197 22.75 16.18 -12.81
N LEU A 198 22.97 17.48 -12.59
CA LEU A 198 22.09 18.31 -11.75
C LEU A 198 20.70 18.48 -12.40
N VAL A 199 20.66 18.85 -13.67
CA VAL A 199 19.41 19.01 -14.43
C VAL A 199 18.72 17.65 -14.60
N GLY A 200 19.47 16.60 -14.92
CA GLY A 200 18.96 15.22 -15.00
C GLY A 200 18.35 14.74 -13.68
N GLY A 201 19.03 14.97 -12.56
CA GLY A 201 18.52 14.65 -11.23
C GLY A 201 17.25 15.41 -10.88
N ILE A 202 17.22 16.72 -11.14
CA ILE A 202 16.06 17.57 -10.87
C ILE A 202 14.86 17.17 -11.75
N THR A 203 15.08 16.89 -13.04
CA THR A 203 14.01 16.46 -13.96
C THR A 203 13.42 15.12 -13.56
N ILE A 204 14.25 14.13 -13.19
CA ILE A 204 13.78 12.83 -12.68
C ILE A 204 12.94 13.02 -11.40
N LEU A 205 13.41 13.85 -10.47
CA LEU A 205 12.67 14.16 -9.24
C LEU A 205 11.31 14.82 -9.55
N LEU A 206 11.27 15.79 -10.47
CA LEU A 206 10.03 16.44 -10.89
C LEU A 206 9.05 15.45 -11.53
N VAL A 207 9.52 14.60 -12.44
CA VAL A 207 8.67 13.56 -13.08
C VAL A 207 8.10 12.62 -12.04
N LEU A 208 8.91 12.16 -11.08
CA LEU A 208 8.44 11.30 -10.00
C LEU A 208 7.34 11.98 -9.16
N VAL A 209 7.52 13.25 -8.80
CA VAL A 209 6.51 14.02 -8.07
C VAL A 209 5.21 14.14 -8.87
N VAL A 210 5.29 14.47 -10.15
CA VAL A 210 4.11 14.58 -11.03
C VAL A 210 3.36 13.25 -11.12
N LEU A 211 4.06 12.13 -11.36
CA LEU A 211 3.45 10.80 -11.43
C LEU A 211 2.77 10.41 -10.11
N VAL A 212 3.37 10.73 -8.97
CA VAL A 212 2.78 10.49 -7.64
C VAL A 212 1.49 11.32 -7.47
N VAL A 213 1.50 12.59 -7.86
CA VAL A 213 0.33 13.48 -7.75
C VAL A 213 -0.81 13.03 -8.66
N ILE A 214 -0.52 12.68 -9.92
CA ILE A 214 -1.53 12.18 -10.87
C ILE A 214 -2.16 10.89 -10.33
N ASN A 215 -1.34 9.93 -9.93
CA ASN A 215 -1.83 8.67 -9.35
C ASN A 215 -2.68 8.92 -8.11
N TRP A 216 -2.29 9.86 -7.25
CA TRP A 216 -3.06 10.19 -6.06
C TRP A 216 -4.43 10.80 -6.40
N LYS A 217 -4.47 11.77 -7.31
CA LYS A 217 -5.74 12.38 -7.75
C LYS A 217 -6.67 11.34 -8.36
N PHE A 218 -6.15 10.49 -9.24
CA PHE A 218 -6.94 9.44 -9.90
C PHE A 218 -7.54 8.46 -8.88
N GLU A 219 -6.75 7.98 -7.92
CA GLU A 219 -7.22 7.07 -6.88
C GLU A 219 -8.25 7.73 -5.96
N LYS A 220 -8.10 9.02 -5.64
CA LYS A 220 -9.06 9.75 -4.81
C LYS A 220 -10.43 9.84 -5.49
N VAL A 221 -10.45 10.16 -6.80
CA VAL A 221 -11.70 10.23 -7.58
C VAL A 221 -12.35 8.85 -7.70
N LYS A 222 -11.57 7.81 -8.00
CA LYS A 222 -12.07 6.43 -8.09
C LYS A 222 -12.64 5.94 -6.75
N SER A 223 -11.99 6.30 -5.65
CA SER A 223 -12.46 6.03 -4.30
C SER A 223 -13.81 6.69 -4.03
N ALA A 224 -13.96 8.00 -4.33
CA ALA A 224 -15.21 8.73 -4.13
C ALA A 224 -16.40 8.08 -4.87
N LYS A 225 -16.22 7.74 -6.16
CA LYS A 225 -17.26 7.06 -6.96
C LYS A 225 -17.67 5.69 -6.39
N ARG A 226 -16.74 4.95 -5.79
CA ARG A 226 -17.06 3.67 -5.13
C ARG A 226 -17.92 3.87 -3.88
N PHE A 227 -17.67 4.91 -3.09
CA PHE A 227 -18.53 5.25 -1.95
C PHE A 227 -19.92 5.65 -2.39
N GLU A 228 -20.04 6.49 -3.42
CA GLU A 228 -21.35 6.89 -3.96
C GLU A 228 -22.16 5.68 -4.46
N HIS A 229 -21.53 4.71 -5.13
CA HIS A 229 -22.24 3.50 -5.59
C HIS A 229 -22.70 2.59 -4.46
N ILE A 230 -21.89 2.48 -3.40
CA ILE A 230 -22.18 1.62 -2.25
C ILE A 230 -23.25 2.27 -1.35
N GLU A 231 -23.16 3.58 -1.12
CA GLU A 231 -24.13 4.35 -0.35
C GLU A 231 -25.43 4.54 -1.14
N GLY A 232 -25.35 4.77 -2.46
CA GLY A 232 -26.49 4.93 -3.36
C GLY A 232 -27.30 3.64 -3.58
N LYS A 233 -26.65 2.46 -3.64
CA LYS A 233 -27.37 1.18 -3.59
C LYS A 233 -28.02 0.89 -2.23
N GLY A 234 -27.65 1.63 -1.19
CA GLY A 234 -28.29 1.59 0.12
C GLY A 234 -29.57 2.42 0.23
N GLY A 235 -29.84 3.31 -0.74
CA GLY A 235 -30.97 4.25 -0.73
C GLY A 235 -32.16 3.89 -1.62
N VAL A 236 -32.12 2.77 -2.36
CA VAL A 236 -33.31 2.30 -3.09
C VAL A 236 -34.20 1.56 -2.10
N GLN A 237 -35.27 2.27 -1.71
CA GLN A 237 -36.36 1.81 -0.85
C GLN A 237 -36.99 0.53 -1.39
N VAL A 238 -37.13 -0.46 -0.51
CA VAL A 238 -38.36 -1.26 -0.36
C VAL A 238 -38.65 -1.30 1.14
#